data_AF-W5QYI2-F1
#
_entry.id   AF-W5QYI2-F1
#
_cell.length_a   1.000
_cell.length_b   1.000
_cell.length_c   1.000
_cell.angle_alpha   90.00
_cell.angle_beta   90.00
_cell.angle_gamma   90.00
#
_symmetry.space_group_name_H-M   'P 1'
#
loop_
_entity.id
_entity.type
_entity.pdbx_description
1 polymer ?
#
loop_
_entity_poly.entity_id
_entity_poly.type
_entity_poly.pdbx_seq_one_letter_code
_entity_poly.pdbx_strand_id
1 'polypeptide(L)'
;MAKSKPMKKVLDSYTIKGTDKVVKVGDCVVLRAEDAQKPPYIARVEKIEADGRGNHVKVRVRWYYRPEESIGGRRQFHGAKELFLSDHFDEQSADTIEGKCSVHTFKNYTKLDSVGSEDYFCRFEYNAATGGFTPD
;
A
#
# COMPACT_ATOMS: atom_id res chain seq x y z
N MET A 1 23.25 33.22 -1.66
CA MET A 1 22.73 32.65 -0.40
C MET A 1 22.28 31.22 -0.66
N ALA A 2 22.96 30.23 -0.08
CA ALA A 2 22.52 28.84 -0.17
C ALA A 2 21.27 28.67 0.72
N LYS A 3 20.10 28.42 0.12
CA LYS A 3 18.92 28.05 0.90
C LYS A 3 19.22 26.68 1.53
N SER A 4 19.34 26.62 2.86
CA SER A 4 19.40 25.36 3.59
C SER A 4 18.16 24.54 3.22
N LYS A 5 18.36 23.32 2.71
CA LYS A 5 17.23 22.41 2.46
C LYS A 5 16.52 22.19 3.80
N PRO A 6 15.21 22.45 3.91
CA PRO A 6 14.49 22.18 5.14
C PRO A 6 14.63 20.70 5.50
N MET A 7 15.04 20.42 6.73
CA MET A 7 15.30 19.07 7.20
C MET A 7 13.97 18.29 7.23
N LYS A 8 13.89 17.18 6.49
CA LYS A 8 12.73 16.28 6.54
C LYS A 8 12.63 15.66 7.94
N LYS A 9 11.42 15.59 8.50
CA LYS A 9 11.16 14.98 9.81
C LYS A 9 10.44 13.65 9.61
N VAL A 10 11.00 12.55 10.14
CA VAL A 10 10.33 11.25 10.17
C VAL A 10 9.23 11.29 11.22
N LEU A 11 8.06 10.75 10.89
CA LEU A 11 6.90 10.65 11.77
C LEU A 11 6.59 9.19 12.10
N ASP A 12 6.14 8.91 13.32
CA ASP A 12 5.67 7.58 13.71
C ASP A 12 4.27 7.25 13.19
N SER A 13 3.46 8.27 12.95
CA SER A 13 2.07 8.13 12.51
C SER A 13 1.55 9.34 11.73
N TYR A 14 0.48 9.12 10.98
CA TYR A 14 -0.28 10.15 10.27
C TYR A 14 -1.79 9.88 10.45
N THR A 15 -2.56 10.91 10.77
CA THR A 15 -4.02 10.83 10.82
C THR A 15 -4.58 11.22 9.46
N ILE A 16 -5.38 10.34 8.84
CA ILE A 16 -5.97 10.59 7.53
C ILE A 16 -6.91 11.80 7.63
N LYS A 17 -6.66 12.82 6.81
CA LYS A 17 -7.44 14.07 6.81
C LYS A 17 -8.94 13.80 6.69
N GLY A 18 -9.72 14.42 7.57
CA GLY A 18 -11.18 14.26 7.60
C GLY A 18 -11.67 12.99 8.27
N THR A 19 -10.79 12.22 8.92
CA THR A 19 -11.16 11.00 9.68
C THR A 19 -10.37 10.90 10.98
N ASP A 20 -10.79 10.01 11.87
CA ASP A 20 -10.04 9.65 13.10
C ASP A 20 -9.11 8.43 12.89
N LYS A 21 -8.95 7.96 11.64
CA LYS A 21 -8.11 6.79 11.34
C LYS A 21 -6.63 7.17 11.32
N VAL A 22 -5.85 6.54 12.20
CA VAL A 22 -4.39 6.73 12.31
C VAL A 22 -3.63 5.63 11.57
N VAL A 23 -2.75 6.04 10.65
CA VAL A 23 -1.83 5.21 9.88
C VAL A 23 -0.43 5.25 10.49
N LYS A 24 0.23 4.10 10.57
CA LYS A 24 1.59 3.91 11.08
C LYS A 24 2.43 3.14 10.07
N VAL A 25 3.75 3.14 10.26
CA VAL A 25 4.66 2.27 9.51
C VAL A 25 4.27 0.80 9.74
N GLY A 26 4.20 0.04 8.66
CA GLY A 26 3.76 -1.35 8.64
C GLY A 26 2.28 -1.55 8.33
N ASP A 27 1.44 -0.52 8.46
CA ASP A 27 0.02 -0.60 8.09
C ASP A 27 -0.15 -0.77 6.58
N CYS A 28 -1.21 -1.46 6.18
CA CYS A 28 -1.67 -1.49 4.80
C CYS A 28 -2.75 -0.41 4.60
N VAL A 29 -2.66 0.31 3.49
CA VAL A 29 -3.51 1.45 3.17
C VAL A 29 -4.09 1.34 1.77
N VAL A 30 -5.26 1.95 1.61
CA VAL A 30 -5.92 2.15 0.33
C VAL A 30 -5.53 3.53 -0.17
N LEU A 31 -4.91 3.61 -1.36
CA LEU A 31 -4.56 4.86 -2.01
C LEU A 31 -5.46 5.08 -3.22
N ARG A 32 -5.89 6.34 -3.38
CA ARG A 32 -6.67 6.76 -4.55
C ARG A 32 -5.89 6.50 -5.84
N ALA A 33 -6.55 5.90 -6.82
CA ALA A 33 -5.98 5.75 -8.16
C ALA A 33 -5.96 7.08 -8.92
N GLU A 34 -4.99 7.27 -9.80
CA GLU A 34 -4.91 8.47 -10.65
C GLU A 34 -6.07 8.53 -11.65
N ASP A 35 -6.53 7.37 -12.11
CA ASP A 35 -7.71 7.21 -12.96
C ASP A 35 -8.89 6.72 -12.13
N ALA A 36 -9.98 7.49 -12.12
CA ALA A 36 -11.20 7.17 -11.36
C ALA A 36 -11.89 5.88 -11.85
N GLN A 37 -11.57 5.38 -13.05
CA GLN A 37 -12.07 4.10 -13.57
C GLN A 37 -11.29 2.90 -13.02
N LYS A 38 -10.11 3.12 -12.43
CA LYS A 38 -9.30 2.06 -11.85
C LYS A 38 -9.69 1.83 -10.38
N PRO A 39 -9.64 0.59 -9.90
CA PRO A 39 -9.79 0.32 -8.48
C PRO A 39 -8.66 1.03 -7.70
N PRO A 40 -8.90 1.41 -6.44
CA PRO A 40 -7.86 2.02 -5.63
C PRO A 40 -6.69 1.04 -5.42
N TYR A 41 -5.50 1.60 -5.27
CA TYR A 41 -4.28 0.86 -5.07
C TYR A 41 -4.13 0.45 -3.60
N ILE A 42 -3.47 -0.68 -3.38
CA ILE A 42 -3.17 -1.18 -2.03
C ILE A 42 -1.66 -1.11 -1.83
N ALA A 43 -1.21 -0.58 -0.70
CA ALA A 43 0.20 -0.51 -0.39
C ALA A 43 0.47 -0.70 1.10
N ARG A 44 1.68 -1.17 1.42
CA ARG A 44 2.21 -1.18 2.78
C ARG A 44 3.00 0.10 3.02
N VAL A 45 2.78 0.76 4.15
CA VAL A 45 3.54 1.95 4.56
C VAL A 45 4.89 1.54 5.10
N GLU A 46 5.96 2.01 4.48
CA GLU A 46 7.34 1.72 4.87
C GLU A 46 7.97 2.87 5.66
N LYS A 47 7.55 4.12 5.38
CA LYS A 47 8.03 5.31 6.09
C LYS A 47 7.04 6.47 5.96
N ILE A 48 6.97 7.32 6.98
CA ILE A 48 6.19 8.56 6.95
C ILE A 48 7.16 9.73 7.21
N GLU A 49 7.13 10.75 6.34
CA GLU A 49 7.99 11.93 6.44
C GLU A 49 7.19 13.20 6.23
N ALA A 50 7.43 14.21 7.05
CA ALA A 50 6.95 15.56 6.82
C ALA A 50 8.06 16.46 6.26
N ASP A 51 7.66 17.43 5.43
CA ASP A 51 8.52 18.55 5.09
C ASP A 51 8.89 19.35 6.35
N GLY A 52 9.94 20.18 6.27
CA GLY A 52 10.45 20.91 7.45
C GLY A 52 9.45 21.94 8.04
N ARG A 53 8.30 22.17 7.40
CA ARG A 53 7.22 23.01 7.94
C ARG A 53 6.05 22.20 8.49
N GLY A 54 6.00 20.89 8.27
CA GLY A 54 4.91 20.01 8.70
C GLY A 54 3.67 20.08 7.81
N ASN A 55 3.71 20.82 6.71
CA ASN A 55 2.52 21.08 5.89
C ASN A 55 2.26 19.97 4.86
N HIS A 56 3.33 19.33 4.39
CA HIS A 56 3.25 18.25 3.42
C HIS A 56 3.83 16.98 4.02
N VAL A 57 2.96 15.98 4.19
CA VAL A 57 3.36 14.65 4.63
C VAL A 57 3.42 13.74 3.42
N LYS A 58 4.52 13.02 3.30
CA LYS A 58 4.74 11.99 2.29
C LYS A 58 4.89 10.64 2.96
N VAL A 59 4.48 9.61 2.26
CA VAL A 59 4.62 8.23 2.68
C VAL A 59 5.46 7.47 1.66
N ARG A 60 6.50 6.80 2.11
CA ARG A 60 7.16 5.77 1.31
C ARG A 60 6.35 4.51 1.45
N VAL A 61 5.98 3.91 0.32
CA VAL A 61 5.11 2.74 0.27
C VAL A 61 5.76 1.61 -0.52
N ARG A 62 5.34 0.38 -0.24
CA ARG A 62 5.63 -0.82 -1.03
C ARG A 62 4.32 -1.32 -1.62
N TRP A 63 4.26 -1.40 -2.94
CA TRP A 63 3.00 -1.66 -3.64
C TRP A 63 2.57 -3.12 -3.54
N TYR A 64 1.27 -3.33 -3.35
CA TYR A 64 0.62 -4.60 -3.63
C TYR A 64 -0.01 -4.55 -5.03
N TYR A 65 0.30 -5.54 -5.85
CA TYR A 65 -0.27 -5.69 -7.18
C TYR A 65 -1.46 -6.63 -7.14
N ARG A 66 -2.52 -6.31 -7.86
CA ARG A 66 -3.63 -7.22 -8.13
C ARG A 66 -3.21 -8.22 -9.22
N PRO A 67 -3.81 -9.42 -9.26
CA PRO A 67 -3.59 -10.40 -10.32
C PRO A 67 -3.65 -9.83 -11.74
N GLU A 68 -4.59 -8.94 -12.01
CA GLU A 68 -4.81 -8.28 -13.30
C GLU A 68 -3.66 -7.35 -13.71
N GLU A 69 -2.91 -6.84 -12.74
CA GLU A 69 -1.81 -5.89 -12.93
C GLU A 69 -0.46 -6.60 -13.12
N SER A 70 -0.41 -7.92 -12.91
CA SER A 70 0.79 -8.73 -13.14
C SER A 70 1.02 -8.97 -14.64
N ILE A 71 2.28 -9.12 -15.06
CA ILE A 71 2.65 -9.38 -16.47
C ILE A 71 1.95 -10.65 -17.01
N GLY A 72 1.77 -11.66 -16.17
CA GLY A 72 1.09 -12.91 -16.52
C GLY A 72 -0.44 -12.85 -16.45
N GLY A 73 -1.01 -11.74 -15.96
CA GLY A 73 -2.43 -11.56 -15.76
C GLY A 73 -3.06 -12.48 -14.69
N ARG A 74 -4.38 -12.34 -14.51
CA ARG A 74 -5.14 -13.17 -13.57
C ARG A 74 -5.24 -14.62 -14.07
N ARG A 75 -4.91 -15.56 -13.20
CA ARG A 75 -5.07 -17.01 -13.39
C ARG A 75 -6.27 -17.54 -12.60
N GLN A 76 -6.77 -18.71 -12.97
CA GLN A 76 -7.97 -19.32 -12.35
C GLN A 76 -7.82 -19.58 -10.85
N PHE A 77 -6.60 -19.83 -10.37
CA PHE A 77 -6.32 -20.09 -8.96
C PHE A 77 -6.16 -18.80 -8.12
N HIS A 78 -6.21 -17.62 -8.75
CA HIS A 78 -6.09 -16.35 -8.03
C HIS A 78 -7.43 -15.98 -7.38
N GLY A 79 -7.39 -15.71 -6.07
CA GLY A 79 -8.56 -15.29 -5.31
C GLY A 79 -9.04 -13.88 -5.69
N ALA A 80 -10.32 -13.59 -5.43
CA ALA A 80 -10.90 -12.26 -5.72
C ALA A 80 -10.25 -11.13 -4.90
N LYS A 81 -9.82 -11.45 -3.67
CA LYS A 81 -9.14 -10.53 -2.73
C LYS A 81 -7.63 -10.76 -2.65
N GLU A 82 -7.07 -11.47 -3.62
CA GLU A 82 -5.64 -11.77 -3.66
C GLU A 82 -4.84 -10.55 -4.12
N LEU A 83 -3.69 -10.35 -3.46
CA LEU A 83 -2.70 -9.34 -3.76
C LEU A 83 -1.31 -9.96 -3.75
N PHE A 84 -0.38 -9.34 -4.46
CA PHE A 84 1.02 -9.74 -4.52
C PHE A 84 1.91 -8.63 -3.98
N LEU A 85 2.74 -8.94 -2.97
CA LEU A 85 3.66 -7.97 -2.42
C LEU A 85 4.82 -7.76 -3.40
N SER A 86 4.89 -6.58 -4.02
CA SER A 86 5.90 -6.32 -5.06
C SER A 86 7.23 -5.82 -4.51
N ASP A 87 8.30 -5.83 -5.30
CA ASP A 87 9.55 -5.10 -5.04
C ASP A 87 9.49 -3.61 -5.46
N HIS A 88 8.32 -3.12 -5.87
CA HIS A 88 8.12 -1.74 -6.27
C HIS A 88 7.85 -0.84 -5.05
N PHE A 89 8.79 0.09 -4.81
CA PHE A 89 8.67 1.13 -3.80
C PHE A 89 8.49 2.49 -4.45
N ASP A 90 7.68 3.34 -3.82
CA ASP A 90 7.42 4.70 -4.30
C ASP A 90 7.17 5.68 -3.13
N GLU A 91 7.20 6.98 -3.42
CA GLU A 91 6.90 8.07 -2.48
C GLU A 91 5.60 8.76 -2.90
N GLN A 92 4.54 8.63 -2.09
CA GLN A 92 3.23 9.19 -2.34
C GLN A 92 2.89 10.30 -1.33
N SER A 93 1.99 11.21 -1.71
CA SER A 93 1.44 12.17 -0.73
C SER A 93 0.56 11.43 0.26
N ALA A 94 0.64 11.74 1.55
CA ALA A 94 -0.25 11.13 2.54
C ALA A 94 -1.74 11.48 2.30
N ASP A 95 -1.99 12.54 1.54
CA ASP A 95 -3.34 12.99 1.17
C ASP A 95 -4.04 12.07 0.16
N THR A 96 -3.31 11.17 -0.51
CA THR A 96 -3.92 10.16 -1.41
C THR A 96 -4.43 8.93 -0.65
N ILE A 97 -4.16 8.81 0.65
CA ILE A 97 -4.66 7.72 1.48
C ILE A 97 -6.14 7.93 1.76
N GLU A 98 -6.98 6.97 1.34
CA GLU A 98 -8.43 7.00 1.56
C GLU A 98 -8.85 6.19 2.79
N GLY A 99 -8.02 5.22 3.21
CA GLY A 99 -8.33 4.37 4.34
C GLY A 99 -7.23 3.37 4.67
N LYS A 100 -7.47 2.59 5.74
CA LYS A 100 -6.65 1.43 6.12
C LYS A 100 -7.31 0.16 5.61
N CYS A 101 -6.49 -0.83 5.28
CA CYS A 101 -6.97 -2.17 4.92
C CYS A 101 -6.12 -3.23 5.63
N SER A 102 -6.61 -4.47 5.60
CA SER A 102 -5.94 -5.62 6.17
C SER A 102 -5.45 -6.54 5.06
N VAL A 103 -4.14 -6.74 4.96
CA VAL A 103 -3.56 -7.76 4.07
C VAL A 103 -3.07 -8.92 4.93
N HIS A 104 -3.84 -10.00 4.92
CA HIS A 104 -3.60 -11.18 5.74
C HIS A 104 -2.63 -12.14 5.05
N THR A 105 -1.97 -12.99 5.85
CA THR A 105 -1.39 -14.22 5.29
C THR A 105 -2.53 -15.13 4.83
N PHE A 106 -2.28 -15.96 3.81
CA PHE A 106 -3.30 -16.88 3.31
C PHE A 106 -3.88 -17.78 4.42
N LYS A 107 -3.04 -18.25 5.35
CA LYS A 107 -3.46 -19.06 6.50
C LYS A 107 -4.41 -18.33 7.46
N ASN A 108 -4.26 -17.01 7.63
CA ASN A 108 -5.15 -16.24 8.50
C ASN A 108 -6.42 -15.85 7.76
N TYR A 109 -6.31 -15.53 6.47
CA TYR A 109 -7.46 -15.20 5.64
C TYR A 109 -8.47 -16.34 5.56
N THR A 110 -8.01 -17.59 5.40
CA THR A 110 -8.90 -18.77 5.34
C THR A 110 -9.62 -19.07 6.66
N LYS A 111 -9.22 -18.41 7.76
CA LYS A 111 -9.83 -18.56 9.09
C LYS A 111 -10.82 -17.45 9.45
N LEU A 112 -10.99 -16.44 8.58
CA LEU A 112 -11.95 -15.38 8.83
C LEU A 112 -13.37 -15.94 8.72
N ASP A 113 -14.22 -15.68 9.73
CA ASP A 113 -15.64 -16.04 9.69
C ASP A 113 -16.39 -15.31 8.56
N SER A 114 -15.94 -14.11 8.19
CA SER A 114 -16.48 -13.32 7.10
C SER A 114 -15.41 -12.40 6.53
N VAL A 115 -15.40 -12.26 5.20
CA VAL A 115 -14.44 -11.41 4.49
C VAL A 115 -15.06 -10.03 4.25
N GLY A 116 -14.47 -9.00 4.83
CA GLY A 116 -14.88 -7.61 4.63
C GLY A 116 -14.46 -7.03 3.28
N SER A 117 -14.93 -5.81 2.99
CA SER A 117 -14.52 -5.05 1.81
C SER A 117 -13.03 -4.68 1.85
N GLU A 118 -12.50 -4.39 3.04
CA GLU A 118 -11.13 -3.97 3.33
C GLU A 118 -10.18 -5.14 3.65
N ASP A 119 -10.65 -6.39 3.58
CA ASP A 119 -9.83 -7.60 3.79
C ASP A 119 -9.27 -8.15 2.47
N TYR A 120 -7.96 -8.36 2.47
CA TYR A 120 -7.18 -8.92 1.38
C TYR A 120 -6.25 -10.01 1.90
N PHE A 121 -5.66 -10.79 0.99
CA PHE A 121 -4.61 -11.71 1.38
C PHE A 121 -3.46 -11.71 0.38
N CYS A 122 -2.29 -12.03 0.90
CA CYS A 122 -1.07 -12.17 0.13
C CYS A 122 -0.40 -13.51 0.48
N ARG A 123 -0.02 -14.26 -0.55
CA ARG A 123 0.78 -15.50 -0.42
C ARG A 123 2.02 -15.54 -1.30
N PHE A 124 2.15 -14.57 -2.22
CA PHE A 124 3.28 -14.46 -3.11
C PHE A 124 3.93 -13.08 -3.00
N GLU A 125 5.25 -13.06 -3.09
CA GLU A 125 5.99 -11.88 -3.50
C GLU A 125 6.07 -11.85 -5.04
N TYR A 126 6.06 -10.65 -5.61
CA TYR A 126 6.06 -10.41 -7.06
C TYR A 126 7.22 -9.50 -7.44
N ASN A 127 8.01 -9.89 -8.43
CA ASN A 127 9.03 -9.02 -8.99
C ASN A 127 8.43 -8.20 -10.13
N ALA A 128 8.24 -6.90 -9.91
CA ALA A 128 7.55 -6.01 -10.85
C ALA A 128 8.31 -5.82 -12.17
N ALA A 129 9.65 -6.00 -12.16
CA ALA A 129 10.48 -5.85 -13.35
C ALA A 129 10.49 -7.09 -14.25
N THR A 130 10.48 -8.29 -13.65
CA THR A 130 10.64 -9.56 -14.38
C THR A 130 9.36 -10.37 -14.49
N GLY A 131 8.36 -10.09 -13.65
CA GLY A 131 7.12 -10.86 -13.54
C GLY A 131 7.26 -12.15 -12.74
N GLY A 132 8.41 -12.38 -12.08
CA GLY A 132 8.66 -13.55 -11.24
C GLY A 132 7.84 -13.55 -9.95
N PHE A 133 7.55 -14.74 -9.44
CA PHE A 133 6.82 -14.94 -8.18
C PHE A 133 7.69 -15.70 -7.17
N THR A 134 7.43 -15.50 -5.88
CA THR A 134 8.09 -16.25 -4.80
C THR A 134 7.09 -16.58 -3.70
N PRO A 135 7.05 -17.82 -3.17
CA PRO A 135 7.81 -19.00 -3.62
C PRO A 135 7.41 -19.47 -5.04
N ASP A 136 8.31 -20.18 -5.71
CA ASP A 136 8.13 -20.76 -7.06
C ASP A 136 6.95 -21.75 -7.10
#